data_AF-M1ELX5-F1
#
_entry.id   AF-M1ELX5-F1
#
_cell.length_a   1.000
_cell.length_b   1.000
_cell.length_c   1.000
_cell.angle_alpha   90.00
_cell.angle_beta   90.00
_cell.angle_gamma   90.00
#
_symmetry.space_group_name_H-M   'P 1'
#
loop_
_entity.id
_entity.type
_entity.pdbx_description
1 polymer ?
#
loop_
_entity_poly.entity_id
_entity_poly.type
_entity_poly.pdbx_seq_one_letter_code
_entity_poly.pdbx_strand_id
1 'polypeptide(L)'
;MMRTQCLLGLRTFVAFAAKLWSFFIYLLRRQIRTVIQYQTVRYDILPLSPVSRNRLGQVKRKILVLDLDETLIHSHHDGVLRPTVRPGTPPDFILKVVIDKHPVRFFVHKRPHVDFFLEVVSQWYELVVFTASMEIYGSAVADKLDNSRSILKRRYYRQHCTLELGSYIKDLSVVHSDLSSIVILDNSPGAYRSHP
;
A
#
# COMPACT_ATOMS: atom_id res chain seq x y z
N MET A 1 -38.86 -53.54 -16.30
CA MET A 1 -38.94 -52.08 -16.62
C MET A 1 -38.54 -51.17 -15.46
N MET A 2 -38.95 -51.42 -14.20
CA MET A 2 -38.60 -50.56 -13.03
C MET A 2 -37.10 -50.43 -12.71
N ARG A 3 -36.29 -51.50 -12.87
CA ARG A 3 -34.85 -51.46 -12.53
C ARG A 3 -34.05 -50.49 -13.42
N THR A 4 -34.43 -50.34 -14.70
CA THR A 4 -33.72 -49.50 -15.67
C THR A 4 -33.99 -48.00 -15.44
N GLN A 5 -35.20 -47.63 -15.01
CA GLN A 5 -35.57 -46.26 -14.66
C GLN A 5 -34.89 -45.78 -13.36
N CYS A 6 -34.81 -46.63 -12.33
CA CYS A 6 -34.05 -46.32 -11.11
C CYS A 6 -32.55 -46.12 -11.40
N LEU A 7 -31.95 -46.94 -12.27
CA LEU A 7 -30.55 -46.78 -12.67
C LEU A 7 -30.29 -45.46 -13.43
N LEU A 8 -31.24 -45.05 -14.27
CA LEU A 8 -31.18 -43.77 -14.98
C LEU A 8 -31.31 -42.58 -14.01
N GLY A 9 -32.20 -42.67 -13.02
CA GLY A 9 -32.35 -41.69 -11.94
C GLY A 9 -31.10 -41.57 -11.07
N LEU A 10 -30.45 -42.69 -10.74
CA LEU A 10 -29.20 -42.68 -9.98
C LEU A 10 -28.05 -42.06 -10.80
N ARG A 11 -27.93 -42.41 -12.09
CA ARG A 11 -26.90 -41.84 -12.99
C ARG A 11 -27.06 -40.33 -13.17
N THR A 12 -28.29 -39.86 -13.34
CA THR A 12 -28.58 -38.43 -13.46
C THR A 12 -28.31 -37.67 -12.17
N PHE A 13 -28.67 -38.25 -11.01
CA PHE A 13 -28.32 -37.68 -9.70
C PHE A 13 -26.82 -37.60 -9.47
N VAL A 14 -26.07 -38.67 -9.76
CA VAL A 14 -24.60 -38.70 -9.63
C VAL A 14 -23.96 -37.68 -10.58
N ALA A 15 -24.44 -37.55 -11.82
CA ALA A 15 -23.95 -36.55 -12.77
C ALA A 15 -24.23 -35.11 -12.30
N PHE A 16 -25.41 -34.86 -11.72
CA PHE A 16 -25.76 -33.56 -11.15
C PHE A 16 -24.89 -33.23 -9.92
N ALA A 17 -24.72 -34.19 -9.00
CA ALA A 17 -23.82 -34.06 -7.86
C ALA A 17 -22.37 -33.80 -8.29
N ALA A 18 -21.89 -34.48 -9.33
CA ALA A 18 -20.55 -34.25 -9.89
C ALA A 18 -20.41 -32.83 -10.48
N LYS A 19 -21.44 -32.29 -11.13
CA LYS A 19 -21.45 -30.90 -11.63
C LYS A 19 -21.45 -29.89 -10.48
N LEU A 20 -22.27 -30.10 -9.44
CA LEU A 20 -22.28 -29.28 -8.22
C LEU A 20 -20.93 -29.30 -7.51
N TRP A 21 -20.33 -30.49 -7.37
CA TRP A 21 -19.00 -30.66 -6.79
C TRP A 21 -17.92 -29.93 -7.62
N SER A 22 -17.97 -30.06 -8.95
CA SER A 22 -17.05 -29.34 -9.85
C SER A 22 -17.21 -27.83 -9.73
N PHE A 23 -18.43 -27.33 -9.60
CA PHE A 23 -18.71 -25.91 -9.38
C PHE A 23 -18.20 -25.44 -8.02
N PHE A 24 -18.40 -26.21 -6.96
CA PHE A 24 -17.87 -25.90 -5.63
C PHE A 24 -16.34 -25.89 -5.62
N ILE A 25 -15.68 -26.87 -6.25
CA ILE A 25 -14.23 -26.89 -6.44
C ILE A 25 -13.77 -25.67 -7.25
N TYR A 26 -14.50 -25.27 -8.28
CA TYR A 26 -14.18 -24.07 -9.06
C TYR A 26 -14.22 -22.81 -8.17
N LEU A 27 -15.27 -22.64 -7.37
CA LEU A 27 -15.39 -21.52 -6.43
C LEU A 27 -14.26 -21.54 -5.39
N LEU A 28 -13.97 -22.71 -4.81
CA LEU A 28 -12.86 -22.88 -3.86
C LEU A 28 -11.51 -22.53 -4.51
N ARG A 29 -11.23 -23.06 -5.71
CA ARG A 29 -10.00 -22.76 -6.47
C ARG A 29 -9.89 -21.28 -6.80
N ARG A 30 -11.00 -20.62 -7.13
CA ARG A 30 -11.05 -19.18 -7.38
C ARG A 30 -10.72 -18.39 -6.12
N GLN A 31 -11.28 -18.77 -4.97
CA GLN A 31 -10.97 -18.16 -3.68
C GLN A 31 -9.49 -18.38 -3.31
N ILE A 32 -8.98 -19.61 -3.42
CA ILE A 32 -7.58 -19.95 -3.14
C ILE A 32 -6.62 -19.16 -4.03
N ARG A 33 -6.87 -19.06 -5.34
CA ARG A 33 -6.04 -18.24 -6.24
C ARG A 33 -6.01 -16.78 -5.82
N THR A 34 -7.15 -16.25 -5.38
CA THR A 34 -7.24 -14.88 -4.86
C THR A 34 -6.36 -14.74 -3.63
N VAL A 35 -6.48 -15.65 -2.66
CA VAL A 35 -5.63 -15.66 -1.45
C VAL A 35 -4.14 -15.74 -1.79
N ILE A 36 -3.74 -16.66 -2.69
CA ILE A 36 -2.34 -16.82 -3.11
C ILE A 36 -1.81 -15.56 -3.80
N GLN A 37 -2.61 -14.94 -4.67
CA GLN A 37 -2.22 -13.73 -5.39
C GLN A 37 -1.99 -12.54 -4.45
N TYR A 38 -2.75 -12.46 -3.35
CA TYR A 38 -2.60 -11.44 -2.32
C TYR A 38 -1.76 -11.90 -1.12
N GLN A 39 -1.04 -13.02 -1.23
CA GLN A 39 -0.12 -13.45 -0.21
C GLN A 39 1.18 -12.64 -0.33
N THR A 40 1.58 -11.97 0.75
CA THR A 40 2.89 -11.31 0.84
C THR A 40 3.99 -12.34 0.55
N VAL A 41 4.90 -12.03 -0.38
CA VAL A 41 6.18 -12.75 -0.44
C VAL A 41 6.88 -12.54 0.89
N ARG A 42 7.02 -13.61 1.68
CA ARG A 42 7.79 -13.60 2.91
C ARG A 42 9.19 -14.07 2.58
N TYR A 43 10.17 -13.22 2.85
CA TYR A 43 11.57 -13.59 2.77
C TYR A 43 12.00 -14.13 4.13
N ASP A 44 12.76 -15.22 4.13
CA ASP A 44 13.41 -15.69 5.35
C ASP A 44 14.40 -14.61 5.80
N ILE A 45 14.19 -14.06 7.00
CA ILE A 45 15.08 -13.07 7.59
C ILE A 45 16.32 -13.83 8.08
N LEU A 46 17.32 -13.92 7.22
CA LEU A 46 18.60 -14.51 7.59
C LEU A 46 19.33 -13.55 8.54
N PRO A 47 19.82 -14.05 9.70
CA PRO A 47 20.55 -13.22 10.63
C PRO A 47 21.83 -12.70 9.97
N LEU A 48 22.14 -11.41 10.20
CA LEU A 48 23.39 -10.82 9.74
C LEU A 48 24.59 -11.57 10.33
N SER A 49 25.60 -11.83 9.48
CA SER A 49 26.90 -12.31 9.95
C SER A 49 27.52 -11.29 10.92
N PRO A 50 28.40 -11.72 11.84
CA PRO A 50 29.08 -10.80 12.75
C PRO A 50 29.82 -9.67 12.02
N VAL A 51 30.42 -9.97 10.85
CA VAL A 51 31.12 -8.99 10.01
C VAL A 51 30.14 -7.95 9.44
N SER A 52 29.01 -8.39 8.89
CA SER A 52 28.00 -7.48 8.35
C SER A 52 27.38 -6.62 9.44
N ARG A 53 27.12 -7.18 10.62
CA ARG A 53 26.62 -6.43 11.78
C ARG A 53 27.60 -5.35 12.23
N ASN A 54 28.90 -5.67 12.30
CA ASN A 54 29.93 -4.69 12.66
C ASN A 54 30.03 -3.56 11.62
N ARG A 55 30.05 -3.90 10.33
CA ARG A 55 30.06 -2.90 9.24
C ARG A 55 28.82 -2.00 9.27
N LEU A 56 27.65 -2.57 9.51
CA LEU A 56 26.41 -1.79 9.64
C LEU A 56 26.41 -0.89 10.89
N GLY A 57 27.06 -1.30 11.98
CA GLY A 57 27.24 -0.46 13.17
C GLY A 57 28.19 0.71 12.96
N GLN A 58 29.08 0.65 11.97
CA GLN A 58 30.03 1.72 11.64
C GLN A 58 29.42 2.79 10.72
N VAL A 59 28.34 2.47 10.00
CA VAL A 59 27.68 3.41 9.08
C VAL A 59 26.43 3.99 9.73
N LYS A 60 26.16 5.27 9.43
CA LYS A 60 24.91 5.89 9.86
C LYS A 60 23.74 5.28 9.12
N ARG A 61 22.60 5.22 9.81
CA ARG A 61 21.33 4.82 9.22
C ARG A 61 20.93 5.81 8.13
N LYS A 62 20.57 5.31 6.95
CA LYS A 62 20.09 6.13 5.84
C LYS A 62 18.63 6.56 6.06
N ILE A 63 18.22 7.61 5.37
CA ILE A 63 16.87 8.16 5.38
C ILE A 63 16.12 7.68 4.13
N LEU A 64 14.93 7.12 4.31
CA LEU A 64 14.02 6.77 3.22
C LEU A 64 12.83 7.74 3.24
N VAL A 65 12.81 8.63 2.25
CA VAL A 65 11.71 9.57 2.02
C VAL A 65 10.62 8.88 1.21
N LEU A 66 9.41 8.86 1.74
CA LEU A 66 8.27 8.15 1.19
C LEU A 66 7.17 9.14 0.80
N ASP A 67 6.75 9.06 -0.47
CA ASP A 67 5.50 9.68 -0.90
C ASP A 67 4.27 8.85 -0.45
N LEU A 68 3.06 9.45 -0.48
CA LEU A 68 1.83 8.80 -0.03
C LEU A 68 0.93 8.37 -1.19
N ASP A 69 0.34 9.32 -1.91
CA ASP A 69 -0.70 9.08 -2.91
C ASP A 69 -0.10 8.47 -4.19
N GLU A 70 -0.68 7.38 -4.68
CA GLU A 70 -0.16 6.56 -5.77
C GLU A 70 1.21 5.88 -5.50
N THR A 71 1.76 6.05 -4.29
CA THR A 71 3.00 5.41 -3.83
C THR A 71 2.75 4.35 -2.75
N LEU A 72 2.18 4.73 -1.61
CA LEU A 72 1.84 3.83 -0.49
C LEU A 72 0.33 3.56 -0.39
N ILE A 73 -0.48 4.49 -0.88
CA ILE A 73 -1.95 4.43 -0.85
C ILE A 73 -2.54 4.96 -2.15
N HIS A 74 -3.82 4.69 -2.37
CA HIS A 74 -4.65 5.35 -3.37
C HIS A 74 -5.90 5.89 -2.68
N SER A 75 -6.31 7.13 -2.96
CA SER A 75 -7.52 7.70 -2.38
C SER A 75 -8.37 8.47 -3.38
N HIS A 76 -9.66 8.57 -3.07
CA HIS A 76 -10.60 9.45 -3.76
C HIS A 76 -11.56 10.06 -2.74
N HIS A 77 -12.18 11.18 -3.10
CA HIS A 77 -13.16 11.87 -2.25
C HIS A 77 -14.58 11.77 -2.83
N ASP A 78 -15.58 12.03 -1.99
CA ASP A 78 -16.99 12.06 -2.38
C ASP A 78 -17.20 12.89 -3.66
N GLY A 79 -17.96 12.34 -4.61
CA GLY A 79 -18.32 13.02 -5.87
C GLY A 79 -17.34 12.82 -7.03
N VAL A 80 -16.18 12.20 -6.81
CA VAL A 80 -15.23 11.86 -7.90
C VAL A 80 -15.15 10.34 -8.05
N LEU A 81 -15.84 9.82 -9.06
CA LEU A 81 -15.67 8.43 -9.50
C LEU A 81 -14.29 8.29 -10.14
N ARG A 82 -13.42 7.46 -9.55
CA ARG A 82 -12.16 7.07 -10.18
C ARG A 82 -12.27 5.64 -10.72
N PRO A 83 -12.03 5.43 -12.03
CA PRO A 83 -12.15 4.11 -12.65
C PRO A 83 -11.05 3.11 -12.23
N THR A 84 -10.03 3.59 -11.51
CA THR A 84 -8.87 2.79 -11.06
C THR A 84 -9.22 1.78 -9.98
N VAL A 85 -10.30 1.99 -9.24
CA VAL A 85 -10.80 1.05 -8.23
C VAL A 85 -12.01 0.32 -8.80
N ARG A 86 -12.03 -1.01 -8.70
CA ARG A 86 -13.19 -1.79 -9.15
C ARG A 86 -14.44 -1.31 -8.38
N PRO A 87 -15.55 -1.04 -9.06
CA PRO A 87 -16.79 -0.65 -8.39
C PRO A 87 -17.15 -1.66 -7.28
N GLY A 88 -17.39 -1.16 -6.07
CA GLY A 88 -17.73 -1.97 -4.90
C GLY A 88 -16.54 -2.51 -4.10
N THR A 89 -15.29 -2.22 -4.46
CA THR A 89 -14.16 -2.48 -3.55
C THR A 89 -14.29 -1.57 -2.32
N PRO A 90 -14.35 -2.14 -1.10
CA PRO A 90 -14.43 -1.34 0.11
C PRO A 90 -13.08 -0.66 0.39
N PRO A 91 -13.06 0.57 0.92
CA PRO A 91 -11.84 1.21 1.39
C PRO A 91 -11.27 0.49 2.61
N ASP A 92 -9.96 0.55 2.79
CA ASP A 92 -9.29 0.08 4.02
C ASP A 92 -9.62 0.99 5.20
N PHE A 93 -9.71 2.31 4.96
CA PHE A 93 -10.18 3.27 5.94
C PHE A 93 -10.76 4.52 5.28
N ILE A 94 -11.60 5.23 6.03
CA ILE A 94 -12.21 6.49 5.60
C ILE A 94 -11.68 7.61 6.49
N LEU A 95 -11.15 8.66 5.88
CA LEU A 95 -10.75 9.88 6.56
C LEU A 95 -11.84 10.94 6.39
N LYS A 96 -12.15 11.66 7.47
CA LYS A 96 -13.05 12.81 7.45
C LYS A 96 -12.22 14.03 7.85
N VAL A 97 -12.03 14.96 6.92
CA VAL A 97 -11.27 16.18 7.15
C VAL A 97 -12.10 17.39 6.75
N VAL A 98 -11.83 18.55 7.35
CA VAL A 98 -12.56 19.78 7.04
C VAL A 98 -11.64 20.69 6.24
N ILE A 99 -11.93 20.88 4.96
CA ILE A 99 -11.18 21.75 4.05
C ILE A 99 -12.03 22.98 3.79
N ASP A 100 -11.52 24.17 4.11
CA ASP A 100 -12.25 25.44 3.92
C ASP A 100 -13.68 25.42 4.47
N LYS A 101 -13.85 24.89 5.70
CA LYS A 101 -15.13 24.70 6.40
C LYS A 101 -16.08 23.66 5.80
N HIS A 102 -15.68 22.97 4.74
CA HIS A 102 -16.45 21.90 4.12
C HIS A 102 -15.92 20.53 4.57
N PRO A 103 -16.77 19.65 5.15
CA PRO A 103 -16.36 18.30 5.48
C PRO A 103 -16.20 17.48 4.21
N VAL A 104 -15.01 16.91 4.01
CA VAL A 104 -14.66 16.04 2.88
C VAL A 104 -14.31 14.66 3.41
N ARG A 105 -14.90 13.62 2.80
CA ARG A 105 -14.54 12.23 3.09
C ARG A 105 -13.60 11.71 2.02
N PHE A 106 -12.50 11.10 2.46
CA PHE A 106 -11.56 10.39 1.60
C PHE A 106 -11.67 8.89 1.86
N PHE A 107 -11.89 8.13 0.79
CA PHE A 107 -11.89 6.67 0.78
C PHE A 107 -10.51 6.20 0.39
N VAL A 108 -9.78 5.63 1.35
CA VAL A 108 -8.36 5.29 1.19
C VAL A 108 -8.20 3.78 1.04
N HIS A 109 -7.44 3.40 0.02
CA HIS A 109 -7.03 2.02 -0.27
C HIS A 109 -5.53 1.93 -0.06
N LYS A 110 -5.10 0.95 0.70
CA LYS A 110 -3.69 0.69 0.97
C LYS A 110 -3.08 -0.03 -0.22
N ARG A 111 -1.86 0.34 -0.59
CA ARG A 111 -1.10 -0.48 -1.54
C ARG A 111 -0.92 -1.87 -0.91
N PRO A 112 -1.16 -2.95 -1.66
CA PRO A 112 -0.96 -4.29 -1.14
C PRO A 112 0.40 -4.42 -0.45
N HIS A 113 0.39 -4.98 0.76
CA HIS A 113 1.58 -5.22 1.59
C HIS A 113 2.26 -3.98 2.17
N VAL A 114 1.64 -2.79 2.13
CA VAL A 114 2.24 -1.56 2.67
C VAL A 114 2.62 -1.67 4.15
N ASP A 115 1.83 -2.37 4.98
CA ASP A 115 2.14 -2.53 6.41
C ASP A 115 3.43 -3.32 6.64
N PHE A 116 3.55 -4.44 5.92
CA PHE A 116 4.72 -5.30 5.95
C PHE A 116 5.94 -4.58 5.37
N PHE A 117 5.76 -3.85 4.27
CA PHE A 117 6.80 -2.99 3.72
C PHE A 117 7.32 -2.02 4.79
N LEU A 118 6.43 -1.23 5.41
CA LEU A 118 6.79 -0.26 6.44
C LEU A 118 7.47 -0.92 7.65
N GLU A 119 6.97 -2.08 8.10
CA GLU A 119 7.56 -2.85 9.20
C GLU A 119 9.00 -3.30 8.92
N VAL A 120 9.28 -3.71 7.68
CA VAL A 120 10.62 -4.16 7.29
C VAL A 120 11.54 -2.96 7.08
N VAL A 121 11.13 -1.97 6.29
CA VAL A 121 12.01 -0.83 5.98
C VAL A 121 12.27 0.07 7.19
N SER A 122 11.35 0.12 8.17
CA SER A 122 11.55 0.82 9.44
C SER A 122 12.57 0.17 10.36
N GLN A 123 13.16 -0.97 9.99
CA GLN A 123 14.32 -1.55 10.66
C GLN A 123 15.64 -1.10 10.03
N TRP A 124 15.61 -0.70 8.75
CA TRP A 124 16.81 -0.38 7.97
C TRP A 124 16.99 1.13 7.80
N TYR A 125 15.90 1.88 7.63
CA TYR A 125 15.93 3.31 7.31
C TYR A 125 15.18 4.15 8.33
N GLU A 126 15.65 5.36 8.58
CA GLU A 126 14.79 6.38 9.18
C GLU A 126 13.75 6.80 8.15
N LEU A 127 12.45 6.65 8.47
CA LEU A 127 11.40 6.93 7.52
C LEU A 127 10.92 8.37 7.65
N VAL A 128 10.80 9.05 6.51
CA VAL A 128 10.30 10.42 6.41
C VAL A 128 9.15 10.44 5.42
N VAL A 129 8.00 10.99 5.81
CA VAL A 129 6.92 11.26 4.85
C VAL A 129 7.23 12.57 4.15
N PHE A 130 7.22 12.59 2.82
CA PHE A 130 7.23 13.84 2.06
C PHE A 130 6.20 13.70 0.94
N THR A 131 5.08 14.41 1.04
CA THR A 131 3.97 14.33 0.07
C THR A 131 3.60 15.70 -0.48
N ALA A 132 3.16 15.74 -1.74
CA ALA A 132 2.59 16.95 -2.36
C ALA A 132 1.13 17.20 -1.94
N SER A 133 0.59 16.45 -0.98
CA SER A 133 -0.76 16.61 -0.44
C SER A 133 -0.83 17.61 0.72
N MET A 134 -2.02 18.15 0.98
CA MET A 134 -2.25 19.06 2.11
C MET A 134 -1.99 18.36 3.44
N GLU A 135 -1.42 19.07 4.39
CA GLU A 135 -1.10 18.54 5.73
C GLU A 135 -2.32 17.93 6.44
N ILE A 136 -3.49 18.56 6.36
CA ILE A 136 -4.70 18.07 7.03
C ILE A 136 -5.10 16.65 6.58
N TYR A 137 -4.82 16.31 5.32
CA TYR A 137 -5.06 14.98 4.77
C TYR A 137 -3.84 14.06 4.98
N GLY A 138 -2.64 14.54 4.62
CA GLY A 138 -1.42 13.75 4.66
C GLY A 138 -1.04 13.30 6.07
N SER A 139 -1.26 14.14 7.08
CA SER A 139 -1.04 13.79 8.49
C SER A 139 -1.97 12.66 8.94
N ALA A 140 -3.27 12.77 8.63
CA ALA A 140 -4.26 11.76 8.95
C ALA A 140 -3.98 10.41 8.26
N VAL A 141 -3.53 10.41 7.00
CA VAL A 141 -3.06 9.19 6.31
C VAL A 141 -1.83 8.61 7.01
N ALA A 142 -0.82 9.45 7.28
CA ALA A 142 0.41 9.01 7.92
C ALA A 142 0.15 8.40 9.31
N ASP A 143 -0.78 8.94 10.09
CA ASP A 143 -1.18 8.36 11.38
C ASP A 143 -1.83 6.98 11.24
N LYS A 144 -2.69 6.80 10.23
CA LYS A 144 -3.29 5.50 9.93
C LYS A 144 -2.26 4.46 9.49
N LEU A 145 -1.26 4.86 8.71
CA LEU A 145 -0.17 3.98 8.28
C LEU A 145 0.83 3.71 9.42
N ASP A 146 1.13 4.70 10.25
CA ASP A 146 2.05 4.56 11.38
C ASP A 146 1.48 3.59 12.43
N ASN A 147 0.17 3.64 12.68
CA ASN A 147 -0.54 2.78 13.63
C ASN A 147 0.13 2.76 15.02
N SER A 148 0.47 3.96 15.52
CA SER A 148 1.14 4.19 16.81
C SER A 148 2.54 3.55 16.95
N ARG A 149 3.17 3.11 15.86
CA ARG A 149 4.52 2.54 15.86
C ARG A 149 5.61 3.62 15.97
N SER A 150 5.26 4.89 15.79
CA SER A 150 6.20 6.00 15.90
C SER A 150 7.36 5.94 14.89
N ILE A 151 7.11 5.36 13.71
CA ILE A 151 8.09 5.19 12.62
C ILE A 151 8.03 6.33 11.59
N LEU A 152 6.88 7.03 11.45
CA LEU A 152 6.67 8.14 10.51
C LEU A 152 6.61 9.50 11.23
N LYS A 153 7.56 9.83 12.10
CA LYS A 153 7.49 11.08 12.91
C LYS A 153 7.80 12.35 12.12
N ARG A 154 8.74 12.28 11.18
CA ARG A 154 9.16 13.41 10.36
C ARG A 154 8.32 13.45 9.10
N ARG A 155 7.62 14.57 8.87
CA ARG A 155 6.61 14.69 7.82
C ARG A 155 6.70 16.05 7.15
N TYR A 156 6.68 16.05 5.83
CA TYR A 156 6.68 17.22 4.98
C TYR A 156 5.50 17.10 4.01
N TYR A 157 4.76 18.19 3.91
CA TYR A 157 3.52 18.31 3.12
C TYR A 157 3.67 19.35 2.01
N ARG A 158 2.60 19.58 1.26
CA ARG A 158 2.55 20.53 0.13
C ARG A 158 3.20 21.89 0.40
N GLN A 159 3.03 22.47 1.59
CA GLN A 159 3.62 23.78 1.92
C GLN A 159 5.16 23.79 1.96
N HIS A 160 5.79 22.61 2.02
CA HIS A 160 7.24 22.44 1.97
C HIS A 160 7.76 22.11 0.56
N CYS A 161 6.86 21.95 -0.41
CA CYS A 161 7.24 21.76 -1.80
C CYS A 161 7.41 23.11 -2.50
N THR A 162 8.29 23.15 -3.50
CA THR A 162 8.39 24.28 -4.42
C THR A 162 7.50 24.01 -5.63
N LEU A 163 6.56 24.91 -5.94
CA LEU A 163 5.72 24.80 -7.11
C LEU A 163 6.44 25.40 -8.33
N GLU A 164 6.83 24.55 -9.28
CA GLU A 164 7.53 24.98 -10.49
C GLU A 164 6.93 24.29 -11.72
N LEU A 165 6.58 25.06 -12.75
CA LEU A 165 5.97 24.57 -13.99
C LEU A 165 4.77 23.62 -13.74
N GLY A 166 3.94 23.93 -12.73
CA GLY A 166 2.77 23.13 -12.36
C GLY A 166 3.08 21.81 -11.64
N SER A 167 4.34 21.55 -11.30
CA SER A 167 4.77 20.37 -10.52
C SER A 167 5.23 20.79 -9.13
N TYR A 168 4.86 20.00 -8.11
CA TYR A 168 5.40 20.16 -6.76
C TYR A 168 6.73 19.42 -6.65
N ILE A 169 7.82 20.18 -6.52
CA ILE A 169 9.18 19.66 -6.36
C ILE A 169 9.48 19.50 -4.87
N LYS A 170 10.09 18.37 -4.52
CA LYS A 170 10.51 18.02 -3.16
C LYS A 170 12.01 18.27 -3.04
N ASP A 171 12.39 19.37 -2.39
CA ASP A 171 13.79 19.64 -2.08
C ASP A 171 14.25 18.75 -0.92
N LEU A 172 15.12 17.79 -1.19
CA LEU A 172 15.61 16.84 -0.17
C LEU A 172 16.61 17.48 0.80
N SER A 173 17.18 18.64 0.48
CA SER A 173 18.11 19.33 1.38
C SER A 173 17.44 19.79 2.68
N VAL A 174 16.11 20.01 2.67
CA VAL A 174 15.31 20.33 3.87
C VAL A 174 15.13 19.13 4.79
N VAL A 175 15.34 17.91 4.27
CA VAL A 175 15.29 16.66 5.04
C VAL A 175 16.64 16.41 5.70
N HIS A 176 17.74 16.50 4.97
CA HIS A 176 19.08 16.34 5.55
C HIS A 176 20.14 16.98 4.65
N SER A 177 21.19 17.53 5.25
CA SER A 177 22.26 18.22 4.52
C SER A 177 23.15 17.27 3.72
N ASP A 178 23.35 16.04 4.19
CA ASP A 178 24.05 14.98 3.45
C ASP A 178 23.06 14.20 2.59
N LEU A 179 22.94 14.58 1.32
CA LEU A 179 22.05 13.93 0.34
C LEU A 179 22.46 12.49 0.03
N SER A 180 23.73 12.11 0.22
CA SER A 180 24.19 10.73 0.00
C SER A 180 23.58 9.74 1.01
N SER A 181 23.00 10.26 2.10
CA SER A 181 22.28 9.49 3.11
C SER A 181 20.80 9.30 2.81
N ILE A 182 20.25 9.96 1.79
CA ILE A 182 18.81 9.98 1.48
C ILE A 182 18.51 9.10 0.26
N VAL A 183 17.39 8.39 0.31
CA VAL A 183 16.74 7.75 -0.84
C VAL A 183 15.29 8.22 -0.86
N ILE A 184 14.76 8.61 -2.01
CA ILE A 184 13.34 8.94 -2.18
C ILE A 184 12.61 7.85 -2.97
N LEU A 185 11.38 7.54 -2.54
CA LEU A 185 10.45 6.68 -3.27
C LEU A 185 9.18 7.50 -3.58
N ASP A 186 8.96 7.75 -4.87
CA ASP A 186 7.87 8.59 -5.38
C ASP A 186 7.47 8.11 -6.78
N ASN A 187 6.19 8.17 -7.11
CA ASN A 187 5.68 7.79 -8.43
C ASN A 187 5.78 8.91 -9.48
N SER A 188 6.05 10.16 -9.06
CA SER A 188 6.08 11.34 -9.93
C SER A 188 7.50 11.80 -10.21
N PRO A 189 8.01 11.70 -11.45
CA PRO A 189 9.33 12.20 -11.82
C PRO A 189 9.55 13.70 -11.58
N GLY A 190 8.48 14.49 -11.58
CA GLY A 190 8.54 15.91 -11.26
C GLY A 190 8.92 16.18 -9.81
N ALA A 191 8.56 15.27 -8.88
CA ALA A 191 8.77 15.48 -7.45
C ALA A 191 10.25 15.42 -7.06
N TYR A 192 11.03 14.52 -7.67
CA TYR A 192 12.46 14.33 -7.39
C TYR A 192 13.36 14.91 -8.49
N ARG A 193 12.86 15.80 -9.35
CA ARG A 193 13.61 16.34 -10.49
C ARG A 193 14.97 16.95 -10.07
N SER A 194 15.04 17.61 -8.92
CA SER A 194 16.28 18.23 -8.42
C SER A 194 17.26 17.23 -7.80
N HIS A 195 16.84 15.97 -7.60
CA HIS A 195 17.57 14.92 -6.89
C HIS A 195 17.32 13.55 -7.54
N PRO A 196 17.79 13.33 -8.79
CA PRO A 196 17.51 12.11 -9.55
C PRO A 196 18.16 10.85 -8.97
#